data_AF-A0A3Q2WIP4-F1
#
_entry.id   AF-A0A3Q2WIP4-F1
#
_cell.length_a   1.000
_cell.length_b   1.000
_cell.length_c   1.000
_cell.angle_alpha   90.00
_cell.angle_beta   90.00
_cell.angle_gamma   90.00
#
_symmetry.space_group_name_H-M   'P 1'
#
loop_
_entity.id
_entity.type
_entity.pdbx_description
1 polymer ?
#
loop_
_entity_poly.entity_id
_entity_poly.type
_entity_poly.pdbx_seq_one_letter_code
_entity_poly.pdbx_strand_id
1 'polypeptide(L)'
;MNTAVGFLPEINTKKSKQRSSTYYSRMKQTKESLRARLGPARPAESLTRKEIALFRSSPKQSICVRLLQEGFHRSFSELVSLLRSDQDWRATAEPGSLRLRAPPLVEQRHKMETISQHLSLAEEAERTGIWSTVCEERLLLGRFFSDREDLWLRFYFYHSCTDREKGRFSRAATEARACLTELYLDRGELEEARQQGELCRKQAEDGGWLDSDGRPLKLRACRDLWKIYRELAEAPLAAEDHKKALTLLHEGNSRAAESEDKHMKGEAAFQVGLAYQRAGDHSTAKKRGILRGGGRVSGEVSRHVS
;
A
#
# COMPACT_ATOMS: atom_id res chain seq x y z
N MET A 1 -21.22 -60.03 -53.85
CA MET A 1 -21.01 -60.63 -52.52
C MET A 1 -21.11 -59.48 -51.51
N ASN A 2 -22.33 -59.22 -51.00
CA ASN A 2 -22.80 -59.51 -49.63
C ASN A 2 -21.92 -58.84 -48.55
N THR A 3 -22.37 -58.09 -47.54
CA THR A 3 -23.66 -57.67 -46.95
C THR A 3 -23.25 -56.66 -45.85
N ALA A 4 -24.00 -55.61 -45.51
CA ALA A 4 -24.96 -55.68 -44.40
C ALA A 4 -25.78 -54.39 -44.29
N VAL A 5 -27.06 -54.61 -43.97
CA VAL A 5 -28.13 -53.67 -43.71
C VAL A 5 -27.99 -53.08 -42.30
N GLY A 6 -28.22 -51.77 -42.16
CA GLY A 6 -28.36 -51.08 -40.88
C GLY A 6 -29.66 -50.27 -40.85
N PHE A 7 -30.60 -50.73 -40.04
CA PHE A 7 -31.93 -50.17 -39.76
C PHE A 7 -31.88 -48.70 -39.28
N LEU A 8 -32.79 -47.85 -39.81
CA LEU A 8 -33.26 -46.63 -39.15
C LEU A 8 -34.70 -46.84 -38.69
N PRO A 9 -35.04 -46.67 -37.39
CA PRO A 9 -36.42 -46.49 -36.96
C PRO A 9 -36.81 -45.00 -36.97
N GLU A 10 -37.99 -44.70 -37.51
CA GLU A 10 -38.61 -43.37 -37.50
C GLU A 10 -38.76 -42.82 -36.07
N ILE A 11 -38.15 -41.66 -35.81
CA ILE A 11 -38.32 -40.95 -34.54
C ILE A 11 -39.68 -40.24 -34.55
N ASN A 12 -40.63 -40.87 -33.87
CA ASN A 12 -41.97 -40.38 -33.59
C ASN A 12 -41.92 -39.03 -32.82
N THR A 13 -42.23 -37.94 -33.52
CA THR A 13 -42.22 -36.54 -33.03
C THR A 13 -43.35 -36.19 -32.06
N LYS A 14 -44.22 -37.14 -31.66
CA LYS A 14 -45.39 -36.84 -30.80
C LYS A 14 -45.12 -36.90 -29.29
N LYS A 15 -43.99 -37.45 -28.81
CA LYS A 15 -43.73 -37.60 -27.36
C LYS A 15 -43.18 -36.35 -26.64
N SER A 16 -42.59 -35.36 -27.34
CA SER A 16 -41.96 -34.22 -26.65
C SER A 16 -42.96 -33.13 -26.20
N LYS A 17 -44.04 -32.90 -26.96
CA LYS A 17 -45.07 -31.90 -26.62
C LYS A 17 -45.89 -32.26 -25.37
N GLN A 18 -46.05 -33.55 -25.09
CA GLN A 18 -46.84 -34.04 -23.95
C GLN A 18 -46.09 -33.90 -22.60
N ARG A 19 -44.74 -33.90 -22.64
CA ARG A 19 -43.88 -33.70 -21.45
C ARG A 19 -43.72 -32.22 -21.06
N SER A 20 -43.74 -31.27 -22.02
CA SER A 20 -43.67 -29.84 -21.67
C SER A 20 -44.98 -29.30 -21.11
N SER A 21 -46.13 -29.82 -21.57
CA SER A 21 -47.46 -29.46 -21.07
C SER A 21 -47.68 -29.85 -19.60
N THR A 22 -47.19 -31.02 -19.19
CA THR A 22 -47.32 -31.51 -17.81
C THR A 22 -46.41 -30.77 -16.84
N TYR A 23 -45.23 -30.33 -17.28
CA TYR A 23 -44.33 -29.49 -16.49
C TYR A 23 -44.91 -28.09 -16.22
N TYR A 24 -45.47 -27.44 -17.25
CA TYR A 24 -46.11 -26.13 -17.11
C TYR A 24 -47.35 -26.15 -16.19
N SER A 25 -48.16 -27.20 -16.29
CA SER A 25 -49.35 -27.37 -15.43
C SER A 25 -48.97 -27.56 -13.96
N ARG A 26 -47.92 -28.34 -13.68
CA ARG A 26 -47.45 -28.59 -12.31
C ARG A 26 -46.88 -27.33 -11.67
N MET A 27 -46.09 -26.55 -12.42
CA MET A 27 -45.50 -25.29 -11.95
C MET A 27 -46.56 -24.23 -11.63
N LYS A 28 -47.64 -24.20 -12.40
CA LYS A 28 -48.78 -23.31 -12.15
C LYS A 28 -49.51 -23.67 -10.85
N GLN A 29 -49.74 -24.96 -10.60
CA GLN A 29 -50.33 -25.44 -9.35
C GLN A 29 -49.43 -25.15 -8.13
N THR A 30 -48.10 -25.27 -8.24
CA THR A 30 -47.19 -24.94 -7.13
C THR A 30 -47.21 -23.44 -6.80
N LYS A 31 -47.29 -22.58 -7.82
CA LYS A 31 -47.36 -21.12 -7.66
C LYS A 31 -48.68 -20.66 -7.05
N GLU A 32 -49.79 -21.30 -7.43
CA GLU A 32 -51.12 -21.04 -6.84
C GLU A 32 -51.21 -21.56 -5.39
N SER A 33 -50.60 -22.71 -5.09
CA SER A 33 -50.48 -23.25 -3.72
C SER A 33 -49.65 -22.34 -2.79
N LEU A 34 -48.55 -21.77 -3.29
CA LEU A 34 -47.73 -20.81 -2.54
C LEU A 34 -48.47 -19.49 -2.28
N ARG A 35 -49.25 -19.02 -3.26
CA ARG A 35 -50.12 -17.84 -3.09
C ARG A 35 -51.24 -18.07 -2.09
N ALA A 36 -51.82 -19.27 -2.04
CA ALA A 36 -52.85 -19.61 -1.06
C ALA A 36 -52.31 -19.74 0.37
N ARG A 37 -51.02 -20.08 0.53
CA ARG A 37 -50.34 -20.20 1.84
C ARG A 37 -49.86 -18.87 2.42
N LEU A 38 -49.72 -17.85 1.59
CA LEU A 38 -49.38 -16.49 2.00
C LEU A 38 -50.68 -15.68 2.09
N GLY A 39 -51.29 -15.67 3.28
CA GLY A 39 -52.38 -14.75 3.60
C GLY A 39 -52.00 -13.28 3.32
N PRO A 40 -52.97 -12.33 3.31
CA PRO A 40 -52.74 -10.99 2.80
C PRO A 40 -51.55 -10.35 3.52
N ALA A 41 -50.47 -10.14 2.77
CA ALA A 41 -49.27 -9.51 3.27
C ALA A 41 -49.65 -8.13 3.82
N ARG A 42 -49.18 -7.83 5.04
CA ARG A 42 -49.11 -6.45 5.53
C ARG A 42 -48.53 -5.58 4.41
N PRO A 43 -49.05 -4.37 4.16
CA PRO A 43 -48.57 -3.54 3.07
C PRO A 43 -47.06 -3.40 3.23
N ALA A 44 -46.32 -4.01 2.30
CA ALA A 44 -44.87 -3.88 2.25
C ALA A 44 -44.61 -2.38 2.14
N GLU A 45 -43.88 -1.80 3.10
CA GLU A 45 -43.34 -0.46 2.94
C GLU A 45 -42.68 -0.39 1.57
N SER A 46 -43.30 0.36 0.67
CA SER A 46 -42.86 0.42 -0.71
C SER A 46 -41.52 1.14 -0.72
N LEU A 47 -40.44 0.39 -0.94
CA LEU A 47 -39.10 0.94 -1.13
C LEU A 47 -39.18 2.15 -2.07
N THR A 48 -38.56 3.26 -1.65
CA THR A 48 -38.53 4.48 -2.44
C THR A 48 -37.82 4.23 -3.77
N ARG A 49 -38.10 5.06 -4.78
CA ARG A 49 -37.45 4.96 -6.10
C ARG A 49 -35.90 5.00 -6.00
N LYS A 50 -35.37 5.70 -4.98
CA LYS A 50 -33.93 5.76 -4.66
C LYS A 50 -33.41 4.43 -4.12
N GLU A 51 -34.12 3.80 -3.18
CA GLU A 51 -33.75 2.49 -2.61
C GLU A 51 -33.82 1.37 -3.65
N ILE A 52 -34.83 1.39 -4.53
CA ILE A 52 -34.94 0.45 -5.65
C ILE A 52 -33.76 0.62 -6.64
N ALA A 53 -33.33 1.85 -6.88
CA ALA A 53 -32.18 2.13 -7.75
C ALA A 53 -30.87 1.63 -7.14
N LEU A 54 -30.67 1.81 -5.83
CA LEU A 54 -29.49 1.29 -5.11
C LEU A 54 -29.42 -0.24 -5.19
N PHE A 55 -30.56 -0.93 -5.07
CA PHE A 55 -30.63 -2.40 -5.20
C PHE A 55 -30.37 -2.91 -6.62
N ARG A 56 -30.63 -2.10 -7.64
CA ARG A 56 -30.42 -2.45 -9.06
C ARG A 56 -29.06 -2.01 -9.61
N SER A 57 -28.43 -1.02 -8.99
CA SER A 57 -27.14 -0.49 -9.43
C SER A 57 -25.98 -1.36 -8.94
N SER A 58 -24.97 -1.53 -9.79
CA SER A 58 -23.69 -2.09 -9.33
C SER A 58 -23.09 -1.20 -8.22
N PRO A 59 -22.29 -1.74 -7.29
CA PRO A 59 -21.65 -0.93 -6.24
C PRO A 59 -20.88 0.27 -6.80
N LYS A 60 -20.16 0.08 -7.91
CA LYS A 60 -19.49 1.18 -8.64
C LYS A 60 -20.46 2.30 -9.02
N GLN A 61 -21.59 1.97 -9.65
CA GLN A 61 -22.57 2.97 -10.06
C GLN A 61 -23.17 3.71 -8.86
N SER A 62 -23.52 2.98 -7.79
CA SER A 62 -24.04 3.60 -6.57
C SER A 62 -23.06 4.61 -5.97
N ILE A 63 -21.78 4.24 -5.86
CA ILE A 63 -20.72 5.11 -5.31
C ILE A 63 -20.53 6.33 -6.20
N CYS A 64 -20.41 6.13 -7.52
CA CYS A 64 -20.23 7.23 -8.48
C CYS A 64 -21.40 8.23 -8.45
N VAL A 65 -22.64 7.74 -8.42
CA VAL A 65 -23.83 8.60 -8.34
C VAL A 65 -23.83 9.39 -7.04
N ARG A 66 -23.49 8.77 -5.90
CA ARG A 66 -23.41 9.44 -4.60
C ARG A 66 -22.37 10.57 -4.62
N LEU A 67 -21.15 10.28 -5.06
CA LEU A 67 -20.07 11.28 -5.15
C LEU A 67 -20.49 12.50 -5.97
N LEU A 68 -21.13 12.29 -7.12
CA LEU A 68 -21.59 13.37 -7.98
C LEU A 68 -22.76 14.16 -7.36
N GLN A 69 -23.70 13.48 -6.71
CA GLN A 69 -24.83 14.14 -6.03
C GLN A 69 -24.38 15.01 -4.86
N GLU A 70 -23.33 14.61 -4.16
CA GLU A 70 -22.71 15.35 -3.05
C GLU A 70 -21.69 16.39 -3.54
N GLY A 71 -21.47 16.51 -4.85
CA GLY A 71 -20.60 17.52 -5.47
C GLY A 71 -19.10 17.16 -5.49
N PHE A 72 -18.71 15.97 -5.05
CA PHE A 72 -17.33 15.45 -5.02
C PHE A 72 -16.85 14.98 -6.40
N HIS A 73 -16.74 15.93 -7.32
CA HIS A 73 -16.37 15.68 -8.71
C HIS A 73 -14.89 15.29 -8.89
N ARG A 74 -13.99 15.76 -8.01
CA ARG A 74 -12.57 15.37 -8.06
C ARG A 74 -12.38 13.98 -7.49
N SER A 75 -12.99 13.67 -6.35
CA SER A 75 -13.01 12.31 -5.78
C SER A 75 -13.62 11.31 -6.76
N PHE A 76 -14.70 11.68 -7.45
CA PHE A 76 -15.28 10.87 -8.53
C PHE A 76 -14.25 10.60 -9.65
N SER A 77 -13.62 11.66 -10.16
CA SER A 77 -12.66 11.56 -11.27
C SER A 77 -11.44 10.71 -10.90
N GLU A 78 -10.93 10.88 -9.68
CA GLU A 78 -9.80 10.13 -9.13
C GLU A 78 -10.17 8.65 -8.96
N LEU A 79 -11.31 8.32 -8.35
CA LEU A 79 -11.79 6.94 -8.21
C LEU A 79 -11.95 6.25 -9.58
N VAL A 80 -12.57 6.92 -10.55
CA VAL A 80 -12.74 6.37 -11.90
C VAL A 80 -11.38 6.14 -12.58
N SER A 81 -10.42 7.04 -12.37
CA SER A 81 -9.07 6.89 -12.90
C SER A 81 -8.35 5.70 -12.27
N LEU A 82 -8.47 5.49 -10.95
CA LEU A 82 -7.91 4.32 -10.27
C LEU A 82 -8.53 3.01 -10.77
N LEU A 83 -9.84 2.98 -11.01
CA LEU A 83 -10.52 1.81 -11.58
C LEU A 83 -10.05 1.51 -13.01
N ARG A 84 -9.79 2.53 -13.82
CA ARG A 84 -9.23 2.35 -15.18
C ARG A 84 -7.79 1.85 -15.12
N SER A 85 -6.95 2.45 -14.27
CA SER A 85 -5.58 1.98 -14.06
C SER A 85 -5.55 0.51 -13.62
N ASP A 86 -6.38 0.08 -12.67
CA ASP A 86 -6.45 -1.34 -12.29
C ASP A 86 -6.78 -2.24 -13.51
N GLN A 87 -7.71 -1.83 -14.37
CA GLN A 87 -8.09 -2.56 -15.57
C GLN A 87 -6.96 -2.63 -16.61
N ASP A 88 -6.35 -1.49 -16.94
CA ASP A 88 -5.29 -1.39 -17.95
C ASP A 88 -4.05 -2.20 -17.54
N TRP A 89 -3.68 -2.13 -16.27
CA TRP A 89 -2.56 -2.90 -15.73
C TRP A 89 -2.86 -4.41 -15.68
N ARG A 90 -4.10 -4.81 -15.39
CA ARG A 90 -4.49 -6.23 -15.43
C ARG A 90 -4.51 -6.78 -16.85
N ALA A 91 -4.91 -5.98 -17.83
CA ALA A 91 -4.92 -6.38 -19.24
C ALA A 91 -3.51 -6.68 -19.79
N THR A 92 -2.49 -6.09 -19.17
CA THR A 92 -1.07 -6.22 -19.55
C THR A 92 -0.25 -7.12 -18.62
N ALA A 93 -0.86 -7.64 -17.55
CA ALA A 93 -0.16 -8.42 -16.54
C ALA A 93 0.11 -9.86 -17.00
N GLU A 94 1.30 -10.36 -16.68
CA GLU A 94 1.68 -11.76 -16.87
C GLU A 94 0.68 -12.72 -16.18
N PRO A 95 0.27 -13.83 -16.84
CA PRO A 95 -0.58 -14.84 -16.24
C PRO A 95 0.01 -15.38 -14.93
N GLY A 96 -0.80 -15.45 -13.87
CA GLY A 96 -0.38 -15.95 -12.56
C GLY A 96 0.40 -14.96 -11.69
N SER A 97 0.63 -13.73 -12.17
CA SER A 97 1.17 -12.65 -11.35
C SER A 97 0.33 -12.40 -10.09
N LEU A 98 0.97 -11.90 -9.02
CA LEU A 98 0.32 -11.64 -7.73
C LEU A 98 -0.95 -10.78 -7.87
N ARG A 99 -0.98 -9.83 -8.80
CA ARG A 99 -2.11 -8.91 -8.99
C ARG A 99 -3.36 -9.58 -9.58
N LEU A 100 -3.18 -10.62 -10.39
CA LEU A 100 -4.31 -11.35 -10.97
C LEU A 100 -4.94 -12.33 -9.97
N ARG A 101 -4.31 -12.55 -8.80
CA ARG A 101 -4.87 -13.36 -7.72
C ARG A 101 -6.01 -12.63 -6.99
N ALA A 102 -5.90 -11.31 -6.85
CA ALA A 102 -6.95 -10.46 -6.31
C ALA A 102 -8.11 -10.28 -7.30
N PRO A 103 -9.38 -10.23 -6.85
CA PRO A 103 -10.47 -9.73 -7.68
C PRO A 103 -10.20 -8.29 -8.18
N PRO A 104 -10.72 -7.86 -9.34
CA PRO A 104 -10.62 -6.48 -9.81
C PRO A 104 -11.10 -5.46 -8.76
N LEU A 105 -10.48 -4.28 -8.71
CA LEU A 105 -10.83 -3.24 -7.72
C LEU A 105 -12.32 -2.87 -7.80
N VAL A 106 -12.90 -2.90 -9.00
CA VAL A 106 -14.34 -2.65 -9.23
C VAL A 106 -15.26 -3.65 -8.53
N GLU A 107 -14.80 -4.87 -8.26
CA GLU A 107 -15.55 -5.91 -7.55
C GLU A 107 -15.33 -5.85 -6.03
N GLN A 108 -14.27 -5.16 -5.60
CA GLN A 108 -13.89 -5.01 -4.19
C GLN A 108 -14.63 -3.83 -3.55
N ARG A 109 -15.93 -4.02 -3.29
CA ARG A 109 -16.84 -2.98 -2.76
C ARG A 109 -16.28 -2.23 -1.56
N HIS A 110 -15.79 -2.93 -0.54
CA HIS A 110 -15.25 -2.32 0.69
C HIS A 110 -14.11 -1.34 0.37
N LYS A 111 -13.15 -1.74 -0.47
CA LYS A 111 -12.04 -0.88 -0.89
C LYS A 111 -12.52 0.36 -1.64
N MET A 112 -13.48 0.19 -2.56
CA MET A 112 -14.07 1.34 -3.26
C MET A 112 -14.81 2.30 -2.33
N GLU A 113 -15.54 1.78 -1.34
CA GLU A 113 -16.24 2.59 -0.34
C GLU A 113 -15.23 3.37 0.52
N THR A 114 -14.15 2.73 0.98
CA THR A 114 -13.08 3.38 1.72
C THR A 114 -12.37 4.47 0.90
N ILE A 115 -12.02 4.18 -0.36
CA ILE A 115 -11.44 5.18 -1.28
C ILE A 115 -12.39 6.36 -1.43
N SER A 116 -13.66 6.09 -1.75
CA SER A 116 -14.67 7.14 -1.91
C SER A 116 -14.79 8.01 -0.67
N GLN A 117 -14.82 7.42 0.52
CA GLN A 117 -14.99 8.15 1.77
C GLN A 117 -13.82 9.11 2.03
N HIS A 118 -12.59 8.60 2.05
CA HIS A 118 -11.42 9.43 2.34
C HIS A 118 -11.12 10.44 1.23
N LEU A 119 -11.37 10.10 -0.03
CA LEU A 119 -11.25 11.08 -1.12
C LEU A 119 -12.28 12.21 -1.01
N SER A 120 -13.51 11.92 -0.56
CA SER A 120 -14.51 12.97 -0.29
C SER A 120 -14.08 13.88 0.85
N LEU A 121 -13.59 13.32 1.95
CA LEU A 121 -13.06 14.10 3.09
C LEU A 121 -11.85 14.95 2.66
N ALA A 122 -10.96 14.40 1.85
CA ALA A 122 -9.83 15.14 1.30
C ALA A 122 -10.28 16.27 0.35
N GLU A 123 -11.28 16.04 -0.51
CA GLU A 123 -11.81 17.10 -1.38
C GLU A 123 -12.48 18.21 -0.58
N GLU A 124 -13.23 17.87 0.46
CA GLU A 124 -13.86 18.85 1.37
C GLU A 124 -12.82 19.69 2.12
N ALA A 125 -11.78 19.04 2.67
CA ALA A 125 -10.65 19.72 3.29
C ALA A 125 -9.90 20.63 2.31
N GLU A 126 -9.77 20.21 1.05
CA GLU A 126 -9.16 21.01 0.00
C GLU A 126 -9.99 22.27 -0.33
N ARG A 127 -11.33 22.16 -0.38
CA ARG A 127 -12.22 23.33 -0.58
C ARG A 127 -12.11 24.35 0.55
N THR A 128 -11.90 23.88 1.78
CA THR A 128 -11.72 24.73 2.96
C THR A 128 -10.27 25.19 3.16
N GLY A 129 -9.34 24.73 2.32
CA GLY A 129 -7.92 25.11 2.36
C GLY A 129 -7.11 24.45 3.48
N ILE A 130 -7.63 23.41 4.12
CA ILE A 130 -6.99 22.68 5.23
C ILE A 130 -6.12 21.55 4.66
N TRP A 131 -4.94 21.90 4.13
CA TRP A 131 -4.07 20.97 3.41
C TRP A 131 -3.43 19.88 4.27
N SER A 132 -3.32 20.09 5.58
CA SER A 132 -2.88 19.05 6.52
C SER A 132 -3.85 17.87 6.53
N THR A 133 -5.15 18.16 6.63
CA THR A 133 -6.22 17.14 6.59
C THR A 133 -6.26 16.44 5.24
N VAL A 134 -6.07 17.17 4.14
CA VAL A 134 -5.95 16.56 2.79
C VAL A 134 -4.86 15.48 2.74
N CYS A 135 -3.71 15.73 3.38
CA CYS A 135 -2.61 14.77 3.45
C CYS A 135 -2.90 13.64 4.46
N GLU A 136 -3.59 13.92 5.56
CA GLU A 136 -3.96 12.91 6.55
C GLU A 136 -4.92 11.87 5.96
N GLU A 137 -5.99 12.31 5.28
CA GLU A 137 -6.95 11.41 4.63
C GLU A 137 -6.28 10.50 3.58
N ARG A 138 -5.30 11.03 2.85
CA ARG A 138 -4.51 10.26 1.90
C ARG A 138 -3.52 9.30 2.56
N LEU A 139 -2.89 9.71 3.66
CA LEU A 139 -2.03 8.84 4.46
C LEU A 139 -2.83 7.65 5.01
N LEU A 140 -4.07 7.89 5.47
CA LEU A 140 -4.98 6.85 5.93
C LEU A 140 -5.31 5.85 4.81
N LEU A 141 -5.57 6.33 3.59
CA LEU A 141 -5.73 5.44 2.43
C LEU A 141 -4.49 4.59 2.17
N GLY A 142 -3.30 5.20 2.17
CA GLY A 142 -2.06 4.44 1.99
C GLY A 142 -1.86 3.35 3.05
N ARG A 143 -2.21 3.63 4.32
CA ARG A 143 -2.14 2.65 5.42
C ARG A 143 -3.20 1.55 5.30
N PHE A 144 -4.40 1.90 4.87
CA PHE A 144 -5.49 0.94 4.68
C PHE A 144 -5.10 -0.18 3.70
N PHE A 145 -4.38 0.15 2.62
CA PHE A 145 -3.89 -0.81 1.64
C PHE A 145 -2.61 -1.51 2.10
N SER A 146 -2.75 -2.45 3.04
CA SER A 146 -1.62 -3.22 3.60
C SER A 146 -1.30 -4.52 2.85
N ASP A 147 -2.23 -5.01 2.01
CA ASP A 147 -2.06 -6.26 1.28
C ASP A 147 -1.01 -6.13 0.16
N ARG A 148 -0.28 -7.22 -0.12
CA ARG A 148 0.76 -7.23 -1.16
C ARG A 148 0.22 -6.90 -2.56
N GLU A 149 -1.05 -7.23 -2.82
CA GLU A 149 -1.72 -7.00 -4.10
C GLU A 149 -2.07 -5.51 -4.30
N ASP A 150 -2.23 -4.77 -3.21
CA ASP A 150 -2.60 -3.36 -3.20
C ASP A 150 -1.39 -2.42 -3.09
N LEU A 151 -0.17 -2.96 -3.17
CA LEU A 151 1.06 -2.18 -3.03
C LEU A 151 1.09 -0.95 -3.94
N TRP A 152 0.49 -1.05 -5.13
CA TRP A 152 0.38 0.06 -6.07
C TRP A 152 -0.55 1.19 -5.61
N LEU A 153 -1.67 0.86 -4.94
CA LEU A 153 -2.56 1.86 -4.33
C LEU A 153 -1.84 2.53 -3.17
N ARG A 154 -1.09 1.77 -2.38
CA ARG A 154 -0.28 2.31 -1.28
C ARG A 154 0.77 3.30 -1.79
N PHE A 155 1.51 2.96 -2.84
CA PHE A 155 2.41 3.91 -3.52
C PHE A 155 1.67 5.15 -4.03
N TYR A 156 0.56 4.95 -4.74
CA TYR A 156 -0.24 6.04 -5.30
C TYR A 156 -0.64 7.05 -4.23
N PHE A 157 -1.22 6.58 -3.13
CA PHE A 157 -1.72 7.48 -2.08
C PHE A 157 -0.61 8.19 -1.32
N TYR A 158 0.50 7.51 -1.01
CA TYR A 158 1.63 8.22 -0.38
C TYR A 158 2.25 9.27 -1.30
N HIS A 159 2.45 8.97 -2.59
CA HIS A 159 2.92 9.98 -3.55
C HIS A 159 1.94 11.16 -3.66
N SER A 160 0.64 10.87 -3.65
CA SER A 160 -0.39 11.92 -3.67
C SER A 160 -0.37 12.83 -2.42
N CYS A 161 0.26 12.42 -1.31
CA CYS A 161 0.56 13.30 -0.17
C CYS A 161 1.79 14.18 -0.43
N THR A 162 2.81 13.63 -1.08
CA THR A 162 4.15 14.21 -1.16
C THR A 162 4.38 15.13 -2.34
N ASP A 163 3.66 14.91 -3.43
CA ASP A 163 3.88 15.59 -4.72
C ASP A 163 3.06 16.87 -4.84
N ARG A 164 2.14 17.11 -3.90
CA ARG A 164 1.35 18.33 -3.84
C ARG A 164 2.23 19.51 -3.46
N GLU A 165 1.96 20.69 -4.02
CA GLU A 165 2.66 21.91 -3.58
C GLU A 165 2.22 22.33 -2.16
N LYS A 166 0.92 22.21 -1.89
CA LYS A 166 0.30 22.59 -0.62
C LYS A 166 0.20 21.38 0.30
N GLY A 167 0.49 21.58 1.59
CA GLY A 167 0.45 20.51 2.60
C GLY A 167 1.67 19.58 2.61
N ARG A 168 2.63 19.74 1.70
CA ARG A 168 3.82 18.87 1.56
C ARG A 168 4.78 18.85 2.76
N PHE A 169 4.66 19.82 3.67
CA PHE A 169 5.43 19.92 4.91
C PHE A 169 4.62 19.54 6.14
N SER A 170 3.39 19.03 5.95
CA SER A 170 2.57 18.52 7.05
C SER A 170 3.18 17.26 7.67
N ARG A 171 2.76 16.95 8.90
CA ARG A 171 3.06 15.68 9.57
C ARG A 171 2.73 14.48 8.66
N ALA A 172 1.52 14.48 8.08
CA ALA A 172 1.05 13.37 7.25
C ALA A 172 1.86 13.20 5.96
N ALA A 173 2.23 14.29 5.29
CA ALA A 173 3.10 14.22 4.12
C ALA A 173 4.51 13.73 4.49
N THR A 174 5.05 14.19 5.62
CA THR A 174 6.35 13.74 6.13
C THR A 174 6.32 12.24 6.45
N GLU A 175 5.26 11.76 7.10
CA GLU A 175 5.09 10.34 7.40
C GLU A 175 4.89 9.51 6.14
N ALA A 176 4.15 10.02 5.14
CA ALA A 176 4.03 9.37 3.84
C ALA A 176 5.41 9.19 3.16
N ARG A 177 6.35 10.14 3.31
CA ARG A 177 7.73 9.97 2.85
C ARG A 177 8.48 8.88 3.60
N ALA A 178 8.30 8.77 4.92
CA ALA A 178 8.87 7.67 5.69
C ALA A 178 8.35 6.32 5.17
N CYS A 179 7.05 6.22 4.89
CA CYS A 179 6.48 5.02 4.31
C CYS A 179 7.00 4.75 2.89
N LEU A 180 7.11 5.75 2.01
CA LEU A 180 7.69 5.58 0.68
C LEU A 180 9.15 5.10 0.74
N THR A 181 9.92 5.62 1.69
CA THR A 181 11.31 5.20 1.92
C THR A 181 11.39 3.70 2.18
N GLU A 182 10.55 3.19 3.08
CA GLU A 182 10.46 1.75 3.38
C GLU A 182 10.01 0.95 2.16
N LEU A 183 9.00 1.41 1.42
CA LEU A 183 8.50 0.70 0.25
C LEU A 183 9.52 0.61 -0.90
N TYR A 184 10.27 1.68 -1.14
CA TYR A 184 11.34 1.68 -2.15
C TYR A 184 12.51 0.81 -1.72
N LEU A 185 12.88 0.85 -0.44
CA LEU A 185 13.89 -0.02 0.14
C LEU A 185 13.52 -1.51 -0.02
N ASP A 186 12.27 -1.88 0.29
CA ASP A 186 11.76 -3.25 0.14
C ASP A 186 11.78 -3.75 -1.33
N ARG A 187 11.76 -2.84 -2.30
CA ARG A 187 11.88 -3.14 -3.74
C ARG A 187 13.32 -3.14 -4.26
N GLY A 188 14.29 -2.72 -3.45
CA GLY A 188 15.67 -2.51 -3.89
C GLY A 188 15.87 -1.26 -4.75
N GLU A 189 14.89 -0.35 -4.80
CA GLU A 189 14.97 0.94 -5.49
C GLU A 189 15.69 1.96 -4.57
N LEU A 190 16.99 1.72 -4.36
CA LEU A 190 17.77 2.36 -3.29
C LEU A 190 17.92 3.89 -3.43
N GLU A 191 17.97 4.39 -4.66
CA GLU A 191 18.15 5.82 -4.92
C GLU A 191 16.87 6.62 -4.63
N GLU A 192 15.72 6.09 -5.05
CA GLU A 192 14.39 6.60 -4.71
C GLU A 192 14.15 6.54 -3.21
N ALA A 193 14.51 5.42 -2.56
CA ALA A 193 14.44 5.28 -1.11
C ALA A 193 15.28 6.37 -0.41
N ARG A 194 16.52 6.58 -0.85
CA ARG A 194 17.40 7.63 -0.30
C ARG A 194 16.77 9.02 -0.43
N GLN A 195 16.24 9.34 -1.61
CA GLN A 195 15.63 10.65 -1.87
C GLN A 195 14.45 10.92 -0.94
N GLN A 196 13.53 9.96 -0.81
CA GLN A 196 12.38 10.09 0.09
C GLN A 196 12.81 10.16 1.56
N GLY A 197 13.82 9.37 1.95
CA GLY A 197 14.34 9.33 3.32
C GLY A 197 15.00 10.63 3.74
N GLU A 198 15.83 11.24 2.89
CA GLU A 198 16.48 12.52 3.19
C GLU A 198 15.48 13.67 3.25
N LEU A 199 14.47 13.69 2.36
CA LEU A 199 13.37 14.64 2.43
C LEU A 199 12.57 14.46 3.73
N CYS A 200 12.23 13.22 4.08
CA CYS A 200 11.53 12.90 5.33
C CYS A 200 12.32 13.40 6.54
N ARG A 201 13.61 13.09 6.63
CA ARG A 201 14.47 13.48 7.76
C ARG A 201 14.51 15.01 7.92
N LYS A 202 14.71 15.74 6.82
CA LYS A 202 14.75 17.20 6.82
C LYS A 202 13.42 17.79 7.31
N GLN A 203 12.30 17.33 6.75
CA GLN A 203 10.97 17.83 7.13
C GLN A 203 10.60 17.47 8.58
N ALA A 204 11.01 16.28 9.05
CA ALA A 204 10.78 15.85 10.42
C ALA A 204 11.59 16.65 11.44
N GLU A 205 12.81 17.08 11.08
CA GLU A 205 13.62 17.99 11.91
C GLU A 205 12.95 19.36 12.05
N ASP A 206 12.54 19.95 10.92
CA ASP A 206 11.95 21.28 10.89
C ASP A 206 10.60 21.33 11.64
N GLY A 207 9.85 20.23 11.63
CA GLY A 207 8.50 20.15 12.21
C GLY A 207 8.39 19.48 13.58
N GLY A 208 9.43 18.80 14.07
CA GLY A 208 9.36 18.03 15.33
C GLY A 208 8.28 16.93 15.31
N TRP A 209 8.01 16.35 14.14
CA TRP A 209 6.86 15.48 13.92
C TRP A 209 7.03 14.09 14.55
N LEU A 210 5.94 13.58 15.14
CA LEU A 210 5.83 12.22 15.65
C LEU A 210 4.99 11.34 14.71
N ASP A 211 5.32 10.05 14.64
CA ASP A 211 4.51 9.03 14.00
C ASP A 211 3.29 8.66 14.87
N SER A 212 2.46 7.74 14.35
CA SER A 212 1.27 7.30 15.08
C SER A 212 1.54 6.52 16.37
N ASP A 213 2.76 6.02 16.56
CA ASP A 213 3.19 5.37 17.80
C ASP A 213 3.83 6.39 18.79
N GLY A 214 3.79 7.68 18.46
CA GLY A 214 4.38 8.75 19.26
C GLY A 214 5.90 8.85 19.16
N ARG A 215 6.53 8.17 18.18
CA ARG A 215 7.98 8.18 18.00
C ARG A 215 8.40 9.29 17.02
N PRO A 216 9.54 9.95 17.23
CA PRO A 216 10.01 10.97 16.30
C PRO A 216 10.25 10.42 14.89
N LEU A 217 9.61 11.04 13.88
CA LEU A 217 9.78 10.67 12.47
C LEU A 217 11.24 10.83 12.01
N LYS A 218 11.99 11.78 12.60
CA LYS A 218 13.42 11.95 12.35
C LYS A 218 14.20 10.68 12.67
N LEU A 219 13.93 10.05 13.82
CA LEU A 219 14.62 8.83 14.25
C LEU A 219 14.32 7.66 13.32
N ARG A 220 13.05 7.54 12.88
CA ARG A 220 12.65 6.57 11.85
C ARG A 220 13.43 6.77 10.56
N ALA A 221 13.46 8.01 10.05
CA ALA A 221 14.19 8.34 8.82
C ALA A 221 15.70 8.07 8.95
N CYS A 222 16.34 8.41 10.07
CA CYS A 222 17.76 8.14 10.31
C CYS A 222 18.08 6.64 10.30
N ARG A 223 17.20 5.81 10.90
CA ARG A 223 17.34 4.35 10.88
C ARG A 223 17.26 3.80 9.45
N ASP A 224 16.29 4.26 8.67
CA ASP A 224 16.08 3.74 7.32
C ASP A 224 17.17 4.23 6.36
N LEU A 225 17.61 5.49 6.50
CA LEU A 225 18.75 6.03 5.76
C LEU A 225 20.05 5.29 6.05
N TRP A 226 20.31 4.88 7.30
CA TRP A 226 21.48 4.04 7.60
C TRP A 226 21.47 2.75 6.76
N LYS A 227 20.34 2.04 6.73
CA LYS A 227 20.19 0.81 5.93
C LYS A 227 20.41 1.09 4.44
N ILE A 228 19.79 2.13 3.90
CA ILE A 228 19.90 2.53 2.49
C ILE A 228 21.36 2.85 2.13
N TYR A 229 22.05 3.66 2.92
CA TYR A 229 23.45 4.01 2.67
C TYR A 229 24.39 2.81 2.75
N ARG A 230 24.12 1.89 3.69
CA ARG A 230 24.86 0.64 3.80
C ARG A 230 24.70 -0.22 2.53
N GLU A 231 23.46 -0.39 2.06
CA GLU A 231 23.16 -1.18 0.85
C GLU A 231 23.73 -0.52 -0.42
N LEU A 232 23.61 0.82 -0.56
CA LEU A 232 24.22 1.56 -1.67
C LEU A 232 25.75 1.42 -1.71
N ALA A 233 26.40 1.20 -0.56
CA ALA A 233 27.84 1.03 -0.48
C ALA A 233 28.31 -0.36 -0.94
N GLU A 234 27.44 -1.36 -1.04
CA GLU A 234 27.81 -2.73 -1.41
C GLU A 234 28.36 -2.81 -2.84
N ALA A 235 27.70 -2.18 -3.81
CA ALA A 235 28.15 -2.19 -5.20
C ALA A 235 29.53 -1.52 -5.39
N PRO A 236 29.79 -0.31 -4.84
CA PRO A 236 31.14 0.28 -4.84
C PRO A 236 32.18 -0.58 -4.12
N LEU A 237 31.82 -1.24 -3.01
CA LEU A 237 32.74 -2.15 -2.31
C LEU A 237 33.12 -3.35 -3.17
N ALA A 238 32.15 -3.94 -3.89
CA ALA A 238 32.38 -5.06 -4.79
C ALA A 238 33.23 -4.67 -6.02
N ALA A 239 33.13 -3.41 -6.46
CA ALA A 239 33.92 -2.85 -7.55
C ALA A 239 35.28 -2.29 -7.11
N GLU A 240 35.69 -2.49 -5.85
CA GLU A 240 36.92 -1.93 -5.26
C GLU A 240 37.00 -0.39 -5.29
N ASP A 241 35.88 0.31 -5.53
CA ASP A 241 35.77 1.76 -5.41
C ASP A 241 35.59 2.13 -3.92
N HIS A 242 36.68 1.97 -3.17
CA HIS A 242 36.71 2.23 -1.74
C HIS A 242 36.40 3.68 -1.39
N LYS A 243 36.73 4.62 -2.28
CA LYS A 243 36.45 6.05 -2.04
C LYS A 243 34.95 6.29 -2.00
N LYS A 244 34.22 5.85 -3.03
CA LYS A 244 32.76 6.00 -3.11
C LYS A 244 32.05 5.22 -2.01
N ALA A 245 32.50 4.00 -1.73
CA ALA A 245 31.98 3.19 -0.62
C ALA A 245 32.12 3.90 0.73
N LEU A 246 33.31 4.44 1.03
CA LEU A 246 33.56 5.15 2.28
C LEU A 246 32.71 6.42 2.39
N THR A 247 32.53 7.18 1.31
CA THR A 247 31.63 8.34 1.30
C THR A 247 30.22 7.96 1.72
N LEU A 248 29.63 6.93 1.10
CA LEU A 248 28.29 6.45 1.43
C LEU A 248 28.20 5.95 2.89
N LEU A 249 29.17 5.18 3.35
CA LEU A 249 29.20 4.66 4.72
C LEU A 249 29.38 5.77 5.76
N HIS A 250 30.14 6.83 5.47
CA HIS A 250 30.24 7.99 6.36
C HIS A 250 28.93 8.77 6.44
N GLU A 251 28.26 8.96 5.30
CA GLU A 251 26.92 9.57 5.28
C GLU A 251 25.96 8.74 6.14
N GLY A 252 25.87 7.42 5.91
CA GLY A 252 25.06 6.52 6.71
C GLY A 252 25.41 6.55 8.21
N ASN A 253 26.71 6.53 8.56
CA ASN A 253 27.15 6.58 9.95
C ASN A 253 26.82 7.92 10.62
N SER A 254 26.80 9.03 9.87
CA SER A 254 26.33 10.32 10.41
C SER A 254 24.85 10.24 10.80
N ARG A 255 24.00 9.60 9.99
CA ARG A 255 22.58 9.37 10.29
C ARG A 255 22.39 8.42 11.46
N ALA A 256 23.18 7.35 11.54
CA ALA A 256 23.15 6.45 12.68
C ALA A 256 23.55 7.15 13.99
N ALA A 257 24.49 8.10 13.94
CA ALA A 257 24.93 8.85 15.11
C ALA A 257 23.84 9.74 15.71
N GLU A 258 22.90 10.23 14.89
CA GLU A 258 21.72 11.01 15.30
C GLU A 258 20.65 10.16 15.99
N SER A 259 20.72 8.83 15.89
CA SER A 259 19.78 7.93 16.56
C SER A 259 20.06 7.78 18.05
N GLU A 260 19.12 7.23 18.81
CA GLU A 260 19.33 6.83 20.21
C GLU A 260 19.82 5.38 20.33
N ASP A 261 19.78 4.62 19.24
CA ASP A 261 20.16 3.21 19.21
C ASP A 261 21.69 3.03 19.22
N LYS A 262 22.22 2.56 20.36
CA LYS A 262 23.65 2.26 20.55
C LYS A 262 24.13 1.11 19.65
N HIS A 263 23.29 0.11 19.40
CA HIS A 263 23.63 -1.01 18.52
C HIS A 263 23.85 -0.50 17.10
N MET A 264 22.90 0.30 16.58
CA MET A 264 23.03 0.89 15.25
C MET A 264 24.27 1.78 15.11
N LYS A 265 24.60 2.59 16.14
CA LYS A 265 25.83 3.38 16.16
C LYS A 265 27.10 2.52 16.12
N GLY A 266 27.09 1.39 16.82
CA GLY A 266 28.18 0.43 16.84
C GLY A 266 28.36 -0.26 15.49
N GLU A 267 27.26 -0.75 14.92
CA GLU A 267 27.23 -1.38 13.59
C GLU A 267 27.76 -0.42 12.52
N ALA A 268 27.28 0.84 12.50
CA ALA A 268 27.71 1.82 11.51
C ALA A 268 29.21 2.16 11.62
N ALA A 269 29.72 2.33 12.84
CA ALA A 269 31.15 2.56 13.08
C ALA A 269 31.99 1.34 12.67
N PHE A 270 31.51 0.13 12.94
CA PHE A 270 32.16 -1.11 12.55
C PHE A 270 32.23 -1.25 11.02
N GLN A 271 31.13 -1.01 10.30
CA GLN A 271 31.10 -1.08 8.83
C GLN A 271 32.06 -0.07 8.18
N VAL A 272 32.11 1.17 8.68
CA VAL A 272 33.11 2.17 8.25
C VAL A 272 34.53 1.67 8.51
N GLY A 273 34.79 1.08 9.68
CA GLY A 273 36.10 0.50 10.02
C GLY A 273 36.50 -0.65 9.07
N LEU A 274 35.56 -1.54 8.76
CA LEU A 274 35.76 -2.64 7.81
C LEU A 274 36.06 -2.12 6.40
N ALA A 275 35.38 -1.08 5.94
CA ALA A 275 35.66 -0.46 4.65
C ALA A 275 37.07 0.16 4.58
N TYR A 276 37.54 0.81 5.65
CA TYR A 276 38.93 1.29 5.73
C TYR A 276 39.96 0.16 5.71
N GLN A 277 39.66 -0.96 6.40
CA GLN A 277 40.54 -2.12 6.37
C GLN A 277 40.66 -2.70 4.95
N ARG A 278 39.55 -2.78 4.21
CA ARG A 278 39.54 -3.23 2.81
C ARG A 278 40.31 -2.27 1.90
N ALA A 279 40.26 -0.97 2.18
CA ALA A 279 40.99 0.07 1.44
C ALA A 279 42.50 0.11 1.74
N GLY A 280 43.03 -0.73 2.63
CA GLY A 280 44.45 -0.76 3.02
C GLY A 280 44.86 0.34 4.01
N ASP A 281 43.94 1.19 4.49
CA ASP A 281 44.23 2.19 5.54
C ASP A 281 44.01 1.60 6.94
N HIS A 282 44.96 0.75 7.33
CA HIS A 282 44.95 0.08 8.63
C HIS A 282 45.05 1.04 9.82
N SER A 283 45.62 2.23 9.61
CA SER A 283 45.82 3.24 10.65
C SER A 283 44.50 3.89 11.08
N THR A 284 43.64 4.22 10.10
CA THR A 284 42.31 4.79 10.34
C THR A 284 41.32 3.72 10.82
N ALA A 285 41.42 2.50 10.28
CA ALA A 285 40.61 1.36 10.71
C ALA A 285 40.77 1.07 12.21
N LYS A 286 42.01 1.01 12.71
CA LYS A 286 42.31 0.72 14.13
C LYS A 286 41.80 1.80 15.07
N LYS A 287 41.92 3.09 14.71
CA LYS A 287 41.35 4.19 15.51
C LYS A 287 39.84 4.09 15.62
N ARG A 288 39.13 3.77 14.54
CA ARG A 288 37.66 3.72 14.54
C ARG A 288 37.08 2.47 15.19
N GLY A 289 37.75 1.32 15.10
CA GLY A 289 37.35 0.10 15.83
C GLY A 289 37.46 0.24 17.36
N ILE A 290 38.43 1.00 17.86
CA ILE A 290 38.71 1.15 19.30
C ILE A 290 37.86 2.26 19.95
N LEU A 291 37.56 3.35 19.22
CA LEU A 291 36.95 4.56 19.82
C LEU A 291 35.44 4.46 20.15
N ARG A 292 34.73 3.39 19.76
CA ARG A 292 33.29 3.23 20.08
C ARG A 292 32.87 1.89 20.68
N GLY A 293 33.72 0.86 20.63
CA GLY A 293 33.44 -0.44 21.29
C GLY A 293 33.83 -0.48 22.78
N GLY A 294 34.60 0.48 23.27
CA GLY A 294 35.05 0.55 24.66
C GLY A 294 34.21 1.48 25.52
N GLY A 295 33.05 1.00 25.99
CA GLY A 295 32.49 1.54 27.22
C GLY A 295 33.50 1.29 28.34
N ARG A 296 34.19 2.33 28.81
CA ARG A 296 35.12 2.23 29.94
C ARG A 296 34.32 1.82 31.18
N VAL A 297 34.43 0.55 31.56
CA VAL A 297 34.38 0.15 32.96
C VAL A 297 35.76 0.48 33.53
N SER A 298 35.98 1.72 33.97
CA SER A 298 37.07 2.01 34.90
C SER A 298 36.53 1.77 36.30
N GLY A 299 36.66 0.52 36.74
CA GLY A 299 36.58 0.15 38.14
C GLY A 299 37.73 0.80 38.92
N GLU A 300 37.40 1.22 40.12
CA GLU A 300 38.28 1.74 41.15
C GLU A 300 39.51 0.84 41.36
N VAL A 301 40.68 1.46 41.48
CA VAL A 301 41.79 0.88 42.25
C VAL A 301 42.21 1.94 43.26
N SER A 302 41.67 1.77 44.47
CA SER A 302 42.19 2.37 45.70
C SER A 302 43.70 2.21 45.76
N ARG A 303 44.41 3.33 45.89
CA ARG A 303 45.79 3.34 46.36
C ARG A 303 45.76 3.35 47.90
N HIS A 304 46.13 2.22 48.48
CA HIS A 304 46.72 2.14 49.81
C HIS A 304 48.25 2.01 49.67
N VAL A 305 48.96 2.17 50.79
CA VAL A 305 50.43 2.18 51.00
C VAL A 305 51.00 3.60 50.90
N SER A 306 51.47 4.26 51.96
CA SER A 306 51.81 3.92 53.36
C SER A 306 51.66 5.15 54.24
#